data_AF-A0A431M1B4-F1
#
_entry.id   AF-A0A431M1B4-F1
#
_cell.length_a   1.000
_cell.length_b   1.000
_cell.length_c   1.000
_cell.angle_alpha   90.00
_cell.angle_beta   90.00
_cell.angle_gamma   90.00
#
_symmetry.space_group_name_H-M   'P 1'
#
loop_
_entity.id
_entity.type
_entity.pdbx_description
1 polymer ?
#
loop_
_entity_poly.entity_id
_entity_poly.type
_entity_poly.pdbx_seq_one_letter_code
_entity_poly.pdbx_strand_id
1 'polypeptide(L)' 'MKMLMIGIAAGGLSMLAATAPSQARDYKYCLYEGGEVAAGDCSFVTYAQCQASASGRVADCRINPRWAYGRQLRR' A
#
# COMPACT_ATOMS: atom_id res chain seq x y z
N MET A 1 -0.37 -43.63 37.73
CA MET A 1 0.69 -42.60 37.90
C MET A 1 0.25 -41.35 37.17
N LYS A 2 0.36 -40.21 37.86
CA LYS A 2 -0.23 -38.89 37.55
C LYS A 2 -0.02 -38.48 36.09
N MET A 3 -1.12 -38.20 35.39
CA MET A 3 -1.12 -37.43 34.15
C MET A 3 -0.86 -35.96 34.53
N LEU A 4 0.22 -35.37 34.03
CA LEU A 4 0.46 -33.93 34.14
C LEU A 4 1.00 -33.42 32.80
N MET A 5 0.09 -33.30 31.84
CA MET A 5 0.30 -32.45 30.68
C MET A 5 -0.11 -31.04 31.09
N ILE A 6 0.90 -30.21 31.36
CA ILE A 6 0.75 -28.79 31.67
C ILE A 6 0.16 -28.11 30.42
N GLY A 7 -1.09 -27.68 30.52
CA GLY A 7 -1.78 -26.97 29.45
C GLY A 7 -1.15 -25.60 29.24
N ILE A 8 -0.61 -25.37 28.04
CA ILE A 8 -0.21 -24.03 27.60
C ILE A 8 -1.50 -23.30 27.24
N ALA A 9 -2.02 -22.49 28.16
CA ALA A 9 -3.04 -21.49 27.85
C ALA A 9 -2.36 -20.34 27.09
N ALA A 10 -2.20 -20.49 25.77
CA ALA A 10 -1.83 -19.39 24.90
C ALA A 10 -3.05 -18.46 24.75
N GLY A 11 -3.20 -17.50 25.67
CA GLY A 11 -4.18 -16.43 25.55
C GLY A 11 -3.88 -15.61 24.29
N GLY A 12 -4.78 -15.68 23.31
CA GLY A 12 -4.68 -14.89 22.08
C GLY A 12 -4.84 -13.41 22.37
N LEU A 13 -3.84 -12.60 22.04
CA LEU A 13 -4.01 -11.16 21.93
C LEU A 13 -4.77 -10.86 20.63
N SER A 14 -6.09 -10.73 20.74
CA SER A 14 -6.93 -10.21 19.65
C SER A 14 -6.63 -8.71 19.50
N MET A 15 -5.81 -8.34 18.51
CA MET A 15 -5.65 -6.94 18.13
C MET A 15 -6.98 -6.42 17.59
N LEU A 16 -7.69 -5.59 18.36
CA LEU A 16 -8.81 -4.81 17.81
C LEU A 16 -8.22 -3.76 16.85
N ALA A 17 -8.13 -4.10 15.57
CA ALA A 17 -7.78 -3.14 14.53
C ALA A 17 -8.99 -2.21 14.32
N ALA A 18 -8.90 -0.99 14.86
CA ALA A 18 -9.83 0.07 14.50
C ALA A 18 -9.67 0.39 13.01
N THR A 19 -10.69 0.09 12.21
CA THR A 19 -10.71 0.42 10.79
C THR A 19 -11.12 1.88 10.60
N ALA A 20 -10.15 2.76 10.39
CA ALA A 20 -10.44 4.11 9.92
C ALA A 20 -10.97 4.04 8.47
N PRO A 21 -11.90 4.93 8.07
CA PRO A 21 -12.33 5.01 6.68
C PRO A 21 -11.13 5.28 5.77
N SER A 22 -11.02 4.52 4.67
CA SER A 22 -9.98 4.73 3.69
C SER A 22 -10.21 6.07 2.99
N GLN A 23 -9.41 7.07 3.35
CA GLN A 23 -9.39 8.33 2.63
C GLN A 23 -8.69 8.10 1.29
N ALA A 24 -9.39 8.42 0.18
CA ALA A 24 -8.78 8.43 -1.13
C ALA A 24 -7.76 9.57 -1.20
N ARG A 25 -6.52 9.27 -0.77
CA ARG A 25 -5.40 10.20 -0.83
C ARG A 25 -4.79 10.10 -2.23
N ASP A 26 -4.75 11.23 -2.93
CA ASP A 26 -3.93 11.33 -4.14
C ASP A 26 -2.46 11.34 -3.68
N TYR A 27 -1.69 10.31 -4.03
CA TYR A 27 -0.24 10.28 -3.82
C TYR A 27 0.50 10.85 -5.03
N LYS A 28 1.73 11.33 -4.82
CA LYS A 28 2.49 12.04 -5.86
C LYS A 28 3.03 11.14 -6.97
N TYR A 29 3.35 9.88 -6.65
CA TYR A 29 3.98 8.95 -7.58
C TYR A 29 3.15 7.68 -7.75
N CYS A 30 3.17 7.14 -8.97
CA CYS A 30 2.55 5.87 -9.31
C CYS A 30 3.55 4.92 -9.96
N LEU A 31 3.40 3.63 -9.67
CA LEU A 31 4.13 2.53 -10.28
C LEU A 31 3.29 1.95 -11.43
N TYR A 32 3.91 1.74 -12.59
CA TYR A 32 3.28 1.16 -13.77
C TYR A 32 4.05 -0.08 -14.19
N GLU A 33 3.38 -1.22 -14.29
CA GLU A 33 4.03 -2.47 -14.71
C GLU A 33 3.99 -2.57 -16.24
N GLY A 34 4.99 -3.22 -16.85
CA GLY A 34 4.93 -3.74 -18.21
C GLY A 34 4.56 -2.77 -19.34
N GLY A 35 4.78 -1.45 -19.19
CA GLY A 35 4.37 -0.46 -20.18
C GLY A 35 2.86 -0.19 -20.21
N GLU A 36 2.14 -0.52 -19.14
CA GLU A 36 0.72 -0.25 -19.01
C GLU A 36 0.38 1.23 -19.25
N VAL A 37 -0.65 1.42 -20.06
CA VAL A 37 -1.38 2.69 -20.25
C VAL A 37 -2.53 2.85 -19.26
N ALA A 38 -2.87 1.77 -18.52
CA ALA A 38 -3.89 1.77 -17.49
C ALA A 38 -3.45 2.53 -16.22
N ALA A 39 -4.37 2.74 -15.28
CA ALA A 39 -4.08 3.44 -14.02
C ALA A 39 -3.04 2.65 -13.19
N GLY A 40 -1.86 3.24 -13.00
CA GLY A 40 -0.80 2.64 -12.17
C GLY A 40 -1.12 2.67 -10.68
N ASP A 41 -0.35 1.92 -9.89
CA ASP A 41 -0.46 1.92 -8.42
C ASP A 41 0.08 3.23 -7.85
N CYS A 42 -0.84 4.13 -7.49
CA CYS A 42 -0.54 5.45 -6.95
C CYS A 42 -0.54 5.47 -5.43
N SER A 43 0.32 4.67 -4.79
CA SER A 43 0.41 4.55 -3.33
C SER A 43 1.70 5.14 -2.73
N PHE A 44 2.48 5.90 -3.52
CA PHE A 44 3.84 6.30 -3.17
C PHE A 44 4.00 7.80 -2.92
N VAL A 45 4.52 8.15 -1.74
CA VAL A 45 4.76 9.55 -1.35
C VAL A 45 6.03 10.10 -2.02
N THR A 46 7.08 9.27 -2.11
CA THR A 46 8.37 9.66 -2.68
C THR A 46 8.74 8.77 -3.86
N TYR A 47 9.54 9.32 -4.77
CA TYR A 47 10.02 8.58 -5.93
C TYR A 47 10.87 7.38 -5.52
N ALA A 48 11.72 7.54 -4.50
CA ALA A 48 12.56 6.47 -3.97
C ALA A 48 11.73 5.29 -3.41
N GLN A 49 10.59 5.57 -2.77
CA GLN A 49 9.69 4.53 -2.28
C GLN A 49 9.06 3.76 -3.44
N CYS A 50 8.67 4.45 -4.51
CA CYS A 50 8.20 3.81 -5.75
C CYS A 50 9.29 2.95 -6.40
N GLN A 51 10.52 3.45 -6.53
CA GLN A 51 11.63 2.70 -7.12
C GLN A 51 12.00 1.46 -6.30
N ALA A 52 11.95 1.55 -4.97
CA ALA A 52 12.14 0.40 -4.11
C ALA A 52 11.10 -0.70 -4.39
N SER A 53 9.84 -0.33 -4.64
CA SER A 53 8.78 -1.28 -5.01
C SER A 53 8.88 -1.78 -6.46
N ALA A 54 9.39 -0.96 -7.38
CA ALA A 54 9.64 -1.33 -8.77
C ALA A 54 10.86 -2.25 -8.95
N SER A 55 11.74 -2.33 -7.94
CA SER A 55 12.97 -3.11 -8.01
C SER A 55 12.68 -4.59 -8.29
N GLY A 56 13.35 -5.14 -9.32
CA GLY A 56 13.18 -6.53 -9.74
C GLY A 56 11.93 -6.79 -10.59
N ARG A 57 11.16 -5.75 -10.94
CA ARG A 57 9.99 -5.82 -11.81
C ARG A 57 10.26 -5.10 -13.13
N VAL A 58 9.52 -5.45 -14.17
CA VAL A 58 9.42 -4.61 -15.37
C VAL A 58 8.41 -3.51 -15.03
N ALA A 59 8.85 -2.49 -14.29
CA ALA A 59 7.98 -1.42 -13.82
C ALA A 59 8.67 -0.05 -13.88
N ASP A 60 7.87 1.00 -14.08
CA ASP A 60 8.33 2.38 -14.16
C ASP A 60 7.57 3.28 -13.18
N CYS A 61 8.28 4.26 -12.62
CA CYS A 61 7.74 5.22 -11.65
C CYS A 61 7.47 6.56 -12.33
N ARG A 62 6.22 7.01 -12.32
CA ARG A 62 5.79 8.28 -12.95
C ARG A 62 5.01 9.15 -11.99
N ILE A 63 4.87 10.44 -12.31
CA ILE A 63 4.05 11.38 -11.52
C ILE A 63 2.57 11.01 -11.71
N ASN A 64 1.82 11.00 -10.61
CA ASN A 64 0.37 10.79 -10.63
C ASN A 64 -0.32 11.97 -11.36
N PRO A 65 -1.04 11.73 -12.48
CA PRO A 65 -1.76 12.80 -13.18
C PRO A 65 -2.87 13.43 -12.33
N ARG A 66 -3.49 12.68 -11.41
CA ARG A 66 -4.47 13.24 -10.45
C ARG A 66 -3.82 14.20 -9.47
N TRP A 67 -2.57 13.92 -9.06
CA TRP A 67 -1.79 14.84 -8.24
C TRP A 67 -1.37 16.08 -9.04
N ALA A 68 -0.94 15.90 -10.30
CA ALA A 68 -0.49 17.00 -11.15
C ALA A 68 -1.62 17.94 -11.57
N TYR A 69 -2.79 17.40 -11.93
CA TYR A 69 -3.89 18.14 -12.57
C TYR A 69 -5.20 18.15 -11.77
N GLY A 70 -5.26 17.53 -10.59
CA GLY A 70 -6.51 17.35 -9.83
C GLY A 70 -7.24 18.63 -9.43
N ARG A 71 -6.54 19.78 -9.38
CA ARG A 71 -7.19 21.09 -9.18
C ARG A 71 -7.85 21.65 -10.44
N GLN A 72 -7.35 21.31 -11.63
CA GLN A 72 -7.94 21.75 -12.90
C GLN A 72 -9.20 20.95 -13.23
N LEU A 73 -9.23 19.66 -12.90
CA LEU A 73 -10.37 18.77 -13.14
C LEU A 73 -11.57 19.01 -12.19
N ARG A 74 -11.40 19.79 -11.12
CA ARG A 74 -12.44 20.10 -10.13
C ARG A 74 -13.06 21.49 -10.30
N ARG A 75 -12.62 22.26 -11.31
CA ARG A 75 -13.27 23.52 -11.71
C ARG A 75 -14.29 23.24 -12.79
#